data_AF-A0A843JZK8-F1
#
_entry.id   AF-A0A843JZK8-F1
#
_cell.length_a   1.000
_cell.length_b   1.000
_cell.length_c   1.000
_cell.angle_alpha   90.00
_cell.angle_beta   90.00
_cell.angle_gamma   90.00
#
_symmetry.space_group_name_H-M   'P 1'
#
loop_
_entity.id
_entity.type
_entity.pdbx_description
1 polymer ?
#
loop_
_entity_poly.entity_id
_entity_poly.type
_entity_poly.pdbx_seq_one_letter_code
_entity_poly.pdbx_strand_id
1 'polypeptide(L)'
;MGIDLEGSILDIASGPFSLGCICNDVHGHDNCPGFVRCLEEMGIPASLADISRLDYPSKSFRYVVTFNPPLRPFRQRGDARSGIKRFLEDMLRIAQERVIIRSSTVIPLLPAEYDSLIDRSGENFAIYRADCYRPGSEMYSQCETHSIPIQSTS
;
A
#
# COMPACT_ATOMS: atom_id res chain seq x y z
N MET A 1 17.69 9.60 5.04
CA MET A 1 17.45 8.77 6.24
C MET A 1 16.73 7.51 5.78
N GLY A 2 17.32 6.33 5.98
CA GLY A 2 16.73 5.04 5.55
C GLY A 2 15.55 4.62 6.43
N ILE A 3 14.73 3.69 5.93
CA ILE A 3 13.75 2.95 6.73
C ILE A 3 14.41 1.62 7.06
N ASP A 4 14.48 1.28 8.34
CA ASP A 4 14.91 -0.04 8.75
C ASP A 4 13.72 -1.01 8.66
N LEU A 5 13.85 -2.04 7.82
CA LEU A 5 12.77 -2.98 7.53
C LEU A 5 13.08 -4.32 8.18
N GLU A 6 12.90 -4.38 9.50
CA GLU A 6 13.04 -5.62 10.27
C GLU A 6 11.69 -6.33 10.42
N GLY A 7 11.53 -7.50 9.79
CA GLY A 7 10.34 -8.36 9.87
C GLY A 7 9.82 -8.75 8.49
N SER A 8 8.66 -9.41 8.47
CA SER A 8 8.10 -9.96 7.22
C SER A 8 7.66 -8.86 6.24
N ILE A 9 8.11 -8.97 4.99
CA ILE A 9 7.87 -8.00 3.93
C ILE A 9 7.17 -8.68 2.76
N LEU A 10 6.07 -8.12 2.30
CA LEU A 10 5.51 -8.44 0.98
C LEU A 10 6.00 -7.41 -0.04
N ASP A 11 6.77 -7.85 -1.02
CA ASP A 11 7.33 -7.02 -2.10
C ASP A 11 6.50 -7.19 -3.38
N ILE A 12 5.65 -6.20 -3.65
CA ILE A 12 4.70 -6.23 -4.77
C ILE A 12 5.28 -5.55 -6.00
N ALA A 13 5.14 -6.21 -7.16
CA ALA A 13 5.88 -5.90 -8.37
C ALA A 13 7.38 -5.98 -8.11
N SER A 14 7.79 -7.09 -7.47
CA SER A 14 9.17 -7.32 -7.01
C SER A 14 10.20 -7.30 -8.14
N GLY A 15 9.80 -7.59 -9.38
CA GLY A 15 10.73 -7.71 -10.48
C GLY A 15 11.75 -8.85 -10.27
N PRO A 16 12.83 -8.88 -11.06
CA PRO A 16 13.89 -9.89 -10.90
C PRO A 16 14.84 -9.61 -9.72
N PHE A 17 14.78 -8.40 -9.14
CA PHE A 17 15.65 -7.96 -8.04
C PHE A 17 14.77 -7.41 -6.91
N SER A 18 14.09 -8.33 -6.24
CA SER A 18 13.26 -8.04 -5.07
C SER A 18 14.08 -7.39 -3.95
N LEU A 19 13.40 -6.72 -3.01
CA LEU A 19 13.98 -6.40 -1.71
C LEU A 19 14.59 -7.64 -1.00
N GLY A 20 14.14 -8.86 -1.32
CA GLY A 20 14.72 -10.10 -0.79
C GLY A 20 16.21 -10.29 -1.07
N CYS A 21 16.79 -9.53 -2.02
CA CYS A 21 18.24 -9.54 -2.26
C CYS A 21 19.05 -8.79 -1.18
N ILE A 22 18.39 -7.95 -0.37
CA ILE A 22 19.05 -7.10 0.64
C ILE A 22 18.39 -7.14 2.02
N CYS A 23 17.12 -7.53 2.09
CA CYS A 23 16.35 -7.69 3.32
C CYS A 23 16.09 -9.17 3.58
N ASN A 24 16.05 -9.54 4.86
CA ASN A 24 15.61 -10.87 5.27
C ASN A 24 14.07 -10.94 5.31
N ASP A 25 13.51 -12.15 5.21
CA ASP A 25 12.07 -12.42 5.35
C ASP A 25 11.18 -11.62 4.37
N VAL A 26 11.53 -11.69 3.09
CA VAL A 26 10.79 -11.06 1.98
C VAL A 26 10.07 -12.12 1.17
N HIS A 27 8.80 -11.87 0.86
CA HIS A 27 7.99 -12.62 -0.09
C HIS A 27 7.74 -11.77 -1.34
N GLY A 28 8.16 -12.24 -2.51
CA GLY A 28 7.93 -11.58 -3.79
C GLY A 28 6.52 -11.82 -4.33
N HIS A 29 5.94 -10.81 -4.98
CA HIS A 29 4.68 -10.93 -5.72
C HIS A 29 4.85 -10.28 -7.08
N ASP A 30 4.81 -11.07 -8.15
CA ASP A 30 5.01 -10.58 -9.52
C ASP A 30 4.15 -11.37 -10.52
N ASN A 31 3.83 -10.73 -11.65
CA ASN A 31 3.05 -11.37 -12.72
C ASN A 31 3.92 -11.97 -13.82
N CYS A 32 5.24 -11.76 -13.78
CA CYS A 32 6.20 -12.30 -14.72
C CYS A 32 6.74 -13.65 -14.23
N PRO A 33 6.45 -14.77 -14.93
CA PRO A 33 6.96 -16.09 -14.55
C PRO A 33 8.49 -16.16 -14.52
N GLY A 34 9.16 -15.38 -15.37
CA GLY A 34 10.62 -15.31 -15.39
C GLY A 34 11.21 -14.66 -14.14
N PHE A 35 10.55 -13.65 -13.58
CA PHE A 35 11.00 -12.98 -12.36
C PHE A 35 10.74 -13.85 -11.13
N VAL A 36 9.55 -14.45 -11.03
CA VAL A 36 9.22 -15.39 -9.94
C VAL A 36 10.23 -16.54 -9.88
N ARG A 37 10.50 -17.19 -11.02
CA ARG A 37 11.51 -18.27 -11.08
C ARG A 37 12.89 -17.79 -10.63
N CYS A 38 13.29 -16.60 -11.04
CA CYS A 38 14.59 -16.02 -10.65
C CYS A 38 14.68 -15.81 -9.13
N LEU A 39 13.61 -15.37 -8.48
CA LEU A 39 13.55 -15.23 -7.02
C LEU A 39 13.62 -16.58 -6.31
N GLU A 40 12.87 -17.58 -6.81
CA GLU A 40 12.90 -18.95 -6.26
C GLU A 40 14.29 -19.58 -6.38
N GLU A 41 14.99 -19.39 -7.49
CA GLU A 41 16.37 -19.82 -7.70
C GLU A 41 17.36 -19.18 -6.71
N MET A 42 17.05 -17.96 -6.25
CA MET A 42 17.80 -17.26 -5.18
C MET A 42 17.38 -17.67 -3.76
N GLY A 43 16.41 -18.58 -3.62
CA GLY A 43 15.85 -18.98 -2.32
C GLY A 43 14.91 -17.95 -1.69
N ILE A 44 14.42 -16.97 -2.48
CA ILE A 44 13.45 -15.97 -2.04
C ILE A 44 12.04 -16.50 -2.38
N PRO A 45 11.14 -16.66 -1.41
CA PRO A 45 9.79 -17.12 -1.68
C PRO A 45 9.04 -16.09 -2.53
N ALA A 46 8.29 -16.55 -3.54
CA ALA A 46 7.56 -15.68 -4.44
C ALA A 46 6.23 -16.27 -4.90
N SER A 47 5.31 -15.42 -5.34
CA SER A 47 4.02 -15.81 -5.91
C SER A 47 3.83 -15.21 -7.31
N LEU A 48 3.43 -16.07 -8.25
CA LEU A 48 3.01 -15.66 -9.58
C LEU A 48 1.54 -15.21 -9.56
N ALA A 49 1.31 -13.90 -9.52
CA ALA A 49 -0.02 -13.33 -9.46
C ALA A 49 -0.07 -11.90 -10.03
N ASP A 50 -1.28 -11.46 -10.40
CA ASP A 50 -1.48 -10.09 -10.87
C ASP A 50 -1.58 -9.11 -9.69
N ILE A 51 -0.93 -7.96 -9.82
CA ILE A 51 -0.91 -6.89 -8.81
C ILE A 51 -2.29 -6.41 -8.36
N SER A 52 -3.33 -6.59 -9.18
CA SER A 52 -4.72 -6.27 -8.84
C SER A 52 -5.46 -7.41 -8.12
N ARG A 53 -4.73 -8.43 -7.65
CA ARG A 53 -5.21 -9.58 -6.86
C ARG A 53 -4.23 -9.89 -5.73
N LEU A 54 -4.40 -9.20 -4.60
CA LEU A 54 -3.59 -9.41 -3.39
C LEU A 54 -4.32 -10.32 -2.40
N ASP A 55 -4.39 -11.62 -2.72
CA ASP A 55 -5.08 -12.63 -1.91
C ASP A 55 -4.24 -13.10 -0.71
N TYR A 56 -3.99 -12.16 0.19
CA TYR A 56 -3.28 -12.40 1.46
C TYR A 56 -4.19 -12.11 2.64
N PRO A 57 -4.09 -12.85 3.76
CA PRO A 57 -4.83 -12.55 4.97
C PRO A 57 -4.54 -11.13 5.49
N SER A 58 -5.50 -10.55 6.21
CA SER A 58 -5.29 -9.25 6.84
C SER A 58 -4.16 -9.36 7.86
N LYS A 59 -3.31 -8.32 7.92
CA LYS A 59 -2.22 -8.22 8.90
C LYS A 59 -1.22 -9.39 8.86
N SER A 60 -1.00 -9.99 7.68
CA SER A 60 -0.09 -11.14 7.51
C SER A 60 1.39 -10.77 7.31
N PHE A 61 1.68 -9.53 6.91
CA PHE A 61 3.05 -9.03 6.73
C PHE A 61 3.28 -7.81 7.58
N ARG A 62 4.47 -7.67 8.18
CA ARG A 62 4.82 -6.47 8.95
C ARG A 62 4.80 -5.24 8.04
N TYR A 63 5.38 -5.37 6.85
CA TYR A 63 5.45 -4.34 5.84
C TYR A 63 4.92 -4.83 4.50
N VAL A 64 4.28 -3.94 3.75
CA VAL A 64 3.93 -4.18 2.34
C VAL A 64 4.54 -3.06 1.51
N VAL A 65 5.32 -3.43 0.49
CA VAL A 65 6.06 -2.48 -0.31
C VAL A 65 5.75 -2.63 -1.79
N THR A 66 5.92 -1.55 -2.55
CA THR A 66 5.93 -1.62 -4.01
C THR A 66 6.77 -0.50 -4.61
N PHE A 67 7.63 -0.86 -5.57
CA PHE A 67 8.51 0.08 -6.26
C PHE A 67 8.22 0.10 -7.75
N ASN A 68 7.81 1.27 -8.25
CA ASN A 68 7.45 1.54 -9.63
C ASN A 68 6.51 0.48 -10.24
N PRO A 69 5.39 0.13 -9.58
CA PRO A 69 4.46 -0.85 -10.14
C PRO A 69 3.89 -0.37 -11.49
N PRO A 70 3.59 -1.29 -12.42
CA PRO A 70 3.04 -0.94 -13.71
C PRO A 70 1.64 -0.33 -13.57
N LEU A 71 1.33 0.74 -14.32
CA LEU A 71 0.00 1.35 -14.30
C LEU A 71 -1.07 0.61 -15.12
N ARG A 72 -0.65 -0.22 -16.08
CA ARG A 72 -1.56 -0.89 -17.02
C ARG A 72 -2.62 -1.75 -16.32
N PRO A 73 -2.30 -2.57 -15.30
CA PRO A 73 -3.30 -3.39 -14.60
C PRO A 73 -4.42 -2.57 -13.93
N PHE A 74 -4.10 -1.37 -13.42
CA PHE A 74 -5.11 -0.51 -12.77
C PHE A 74 -6.07 0.13 -13.78
N ARG A 75 -5.60 0.41 -15.01
CA ARG A 75 -6.42 0.99 -16.10
C ARG A 75 -7.36 -0.01 -16.76
N GLN A 76 -6.99 -1.30 -16.76
CA GLN A 76 -7.82 -2.34 -17.40
C GLN A 76 -9.14 -2.59 -16.68
N ARG A 77 -9.26 -2.16 -15.42
CA ARG A 77 -10.47 -2.30 -14.59
C ARG A 77 -11.30 -1.01 -14.48
N GLY A 78 -11.08 -0.06 -15.38
CA GLY A 78 -11.79 1.22 -15.43
C GLY A 78 -10.88 2.41 -15.07
N ASP A 79 -11.38 3.30 -14.23
CA ASP A 79 -10.61 4.47 -13.78
C ASP A 79 -9.36 4.04 -12.98
N ALA A 80 -8.20 4.56 -13.40
CA ALA A 80 -6.91 4.25 -12.79
C ALA A 80 -6.87 4.66 -11.31
N ARG A 81 -7.49 5.79 -10.94
CA ARG A 81 -7.54 6.23 -9.53
C ARG A 81 -8.32 5.25 -8.67
N SER A 82 -9.47 4.78 -9.17
CA SER A 82 -10.26 3.72 -8.51
C SER A 82 -9.49 2.41 -8.37
N GLY A 83 -8.68 2.04 -9.38
CA GLY A 83 -7.78 0.87 -9.30
C GLY A 83 -6.67 1.02 -8.26
N ILE A 84 -6.03 2.19 -8.22
CA ILE A 84 -4.97 2.52 -7.26
C ILE A 84 -5.51 2.65 -5.83
N LYS A 85 -6.72 3.16 -5.66
CA LYS A 85 -7.41 3.19 -4.37
C LYS A 85 -7.58 1.79 -3.78
N ARG A 86 -8.16 0.85 -4.54
CA ARG A 86 -8.31 -0.54 -4.09
C ARG A 86 -6.96 -1.21 -3.81
N PHE A 87 -5.97 -0.92 -4.64
CA PHE A 87 -4.61 -1.41 -4.44
C PHE A 87 -4.02 -0.92 -3.11
N LEU A 88 -4.13 0.37 -2.80
CA LEU A 88 -3.70 0.93 -1.52
C LEU A 88 -4.48 0.31 -0.34
N GLU A 89 -5.80 0.17 -0.46
CA GLU A 89 -6.66 -0.44 0.57
C GLU A 89 -6.25 -1.89 0.88
N ASP A 90 -5.95 -2.69 -0.15
CA ASP A 90 -5.45 -4.04 0.02
C ASP A 90 -4.09 -4.06 0.70
N MET A 91 -3.15 -3.20 0.28
CA MET A 91 -1.85 -3.07 0.94
C MET A 91 -2.01 -2.70 2.43
N LEU A 92 -2.86 -1.73 2.76
CA LEU A 92 -3.13 -1.29 4.14
C LEU A 92 -3.80 -2.39 4.99
N ARG A 93 -4.67 -3.20 4.38
CA ARG A 93 -5.31 -4.35 5.01
C ARG A 93 -4.29 -5.45 5.34
N ILE A 94 -3.37 -5.72 4.43
CA ILE A 94 -2.37 -6.79 4.56
C ILE A 94 -1.25 -6.41 5.52
N ALA A 95 -0.79 -5.15 5.51
CA ALA A 95 0.31 -4.68 6.34
C ALA A 95 -0.06 -4.53 7.82
N GLN A 96 0.80 -4.97 8.74
CA GLN A 96 0.68 -4.73 10.18
C GLN A 96 1.05 -3.30 10.54
N GLU A 97 2.20 -2.82 10.07
CA GLU A 97 2.75 -1.54 10.50
C GLU A 97 2.75 -0.50 9.39
N ARG A 98 3.41 -0.77 8.26
CA ARG A 98 3.58 0.24 7.21
C ARG A 98 3.36 -0.29 5.80
N VAL A 99 2.78 0.58 4.98
CA VAL A 99 2.76 0.45 3.52
C VAL A 99 3.75 1.45 2.94
N ILE A 100 4.62 1.00 2.04
CA ILE A 100 5.65 1.84 1.41
C ILE A 100 5.45 1.79 -0.10
N ILE A 101 5.17 2.94 -0.70
CA ILE A 101 5.01 3.09 -2.14
C ILE A 101 6.11 4.02 -2.62
N ARG A 102 6.89 3.60 -3.61
CA ARG A 102 7.82 4.47 -4.35
C ARG A 102 7.52 4.41 -5.82
N SER A 103 6.99 5.48 -6.41
CA SER A 103 6.67 5.54 -7.83
C SER A 103 6.34 6.96 -8.28
N SER A 104 7.02 7.47 -9.31
CA SER A 104 6.64 8.76 -9.90
C SER A 104 5.28 8.74 -10.59
N THR A 105 4.74 7.57 -10.91
CA THR A 105 3.51 7.42 -11.69
C THR A 105 2.28 7.06 -10.86
N VAL A 106 2.48 6.39 -9.72
CA VAL A 106 1.39 6.05 -8.79
C VAL A 106 1.14 7.18 -7.78
N ILE A 107 2.20 7.83 -7.28
CA ILE A 107 2.06 8.88 -6.24
C ILE A 107 1.04 9.96 -6.62
N PRO A 108 1.02 10.53 -7.85
CA PRO A 108 0.04 11.56 -8.23
C PRO A 108 -1.43 11.08 -8.30
N LEU A 109 -1.63 9.77 -8.27
CA LEU A 109 -2.93 9.12 -8.39
C LEU A 109 -3.44 8.56 -7.06
N LEU A 110 -2.64 8.70 -5.99
CA LEU A 110 -3.05 8.24 -4.66
C LEU A 110 -4.28 9.01 -4.16
N PRO A 111 -5.24 8.32 -3.53
CA PRO A 111 -6.47 8.92 -3.01
C PRO A 111 -6.22 9.77 -1.75
N ALA A 112 -6.65 11.04 -1.79
CA ALA A 112 -6.46 12.01 -0.69
C ALA A 112 -7.20 11.65 0.61
N GLU A 113 -8.24 10.81 0.54
CA GLU A 113 -8.99 10.35 1.72
C GLU A 113 -8.12 9.53 2.71
N TYR A 114 -6.96 9.04 2.26
CA TYR A 114 -6.00 8.31 3.09
C TYR A 114 -4.81 9.17 3.56
N ASP A 115 -4.82 10.48 3.31
CA ASP A 115 -3.71 11.37 3.68
C ASP A 115 -3.46 11.42 5.20
N SER A 116 -4.52 11.21 6.00
CA SER A 116 -4.43 11.13 7.47
C SER A 116 -3.60 9.93 7.97
N LEU A 117 -3.38 8.93 7.12
CA LEU A 117 -2.56 7.76 7.42
C LEU A 117 -1.10 7.95 7.00
N ILE A 118 -0.74 9.04 6.31
CA ILE A 118 0.63 9.26 5.85
C ILE A 118 1.54 9.55 7.05
N ASP A 119 2.56 8.70 7.24
CA ASP A 119 3.67 8.91 8.17
C ASP A 119 4.70 9.86 7.55
N ARG A 120 4.98 9.67 6.25
CA ARG A 120 5.94 10.48 5.48
C ARG A 120 5.64 10.40 3.98
N SER A 121 5.87 11.48 3.27
CA SER A 121 5.78 11.53 1.81
C SER A 121 6.87 12.39 1.19
N GLY A 122 7.05 12.25 -0.12
CA GLY A 122 7.86 13.09 -0.98
C GLY A 122 7.39 12.98 -2.43
N GLU A 123 8.11 13.59 -3.36
CA GLU A 123 7.69 13.69 -4.77
C GLU A 123 7.39 12.33 -5.44
N ASN A 124 8.11 11.27 -5.04
CA ASN A 124 7.99 9.95 -5.63
C ASN A 124 7.83 8.83 -4.59
N PHE A 125 7.50 9.15 -3.33
CA PHE A 125 7.23 8.12 -2.33
C PHE A 125 6.16 8.55 -1.32
N ALA A 126 5.49 7.55 -0.74
CA ALA A 126 4.57 7.70 0.37
C ALA A 126 4.70 6.50 1.31
N ILE A 127 4.67 6.77 2.61
CA ILE A 127 4.70 5.79 3.69
C ILE A 127 3.43 5.99 4.50
N TYR A 128 2.62 4.94 4.60
CA TYR A 128 1.37 4.95 5.35
C TYR A 128 1.46 4.10 6.61
N ARG A 129 0.83 4.58 7.69
CA ARG A 129 0.61 3.85 8.94
C ARG A 129 -0.57 2.89 8.79
N ALA A 130 -0.27 1.62 8.54
CA ALA A 130 -1.27 0.58 8.34
C ALA A 130 -1.92 0.10 9.65
N ASP A 131 -1.26 0.28 10.78
CA ASP A 131 -1.78 0.03 12.13
C ASP A 131 -3.00 0.92 12.48
N CYS A 132 -3.02 2.12 11.89
CA CYS A 132 -4.09 3.11 12.00
C CYS A 132 -5.25 2.87 11.01
N TYR A 133 -5.09 1.97 10.02
CA TYR A 133 -6.13 1.69 9.04
C TYR A 133 -7.27 0.85 9.63
N ARG A 134 -8.51 1.22 9.28
CA ARG A 134 -9.75 0.53 9.70
C ARG A 134 -10.59 0.29 8.44
N PRO A 135 -10.72 -0.96 7.97
CA PRO A 135 -11.57 -1.27 6.82
C PRO A 135 -13.04 -0.94 7.15
N GLY A 136 -13.72 -0.17 6.29
CA GLY A 136 -15.17 0.03 6.39
C GLY A 136 -15.64 1.15 7.33
N SER A 137 -14.76 2.03 7.83
CA SER A 137 -15.23 3.31 8.34
C SER A 137 -15.53 4.21 7.15
N GLU A 138 -16.80 4.32 6.78
CA GLU A 138 -17.28 5.48 6.05
C GLU A 138 -16.78 6.72 6.81
N MET A 139 -15.89 7.51 6.20
CA MET A 139 -15.59 8.84 6.70
C MET A 139 -16.83 9.73 6.47
N TYR A 140 -17.87 9.50 7.26
CA TYR A 140 -18.89 10.50 7.45
C TYR A 140 -18.27 11.65 8.22
N SER A 141 -18.07 12.74 7.48
CA SER A 141 -17.83 14.07 8.00
C SER A 141 -18.77 14.36 9.17
N GLN A 142 -18.22 14.56 10.36
CA GLN A 142 -18.86 15.39 11.37
C GLN A 142 -17.89 16.53 11.69
N CYS A 143 -17.95 17.57 10.85
CA CYS A 143 -17.77 18.91 11.39
C CYS A 143 -18.85 19.12 12.44
N GLU A 144 -18.52 18.93 13.71
CA GLU A 144 -19.32 19.44 14.81
C GLU A 144 -19.27 20.97 14.76
N THR A 145 -20.19 21.58 14.02
CA THR A 145 -20.60 22.96 14.27
C THR A 145 -21.29 22.98 15.62
N HIS A 146 -20.50 23.27 16.66
CA HIS A 146 -21.01 23.69 17.97
C HIS A 146 -21.91 24.91 17.77
N SER A 147 -23.22 24.68 17.73
CA SER A 147 -24.21 25.74 17.79
C SER A 147 -24.34 26.17 19.25
N ILE A 148 -23.83 27.36 19.54
CA ILE A 148 -23.98 28.02 20.83
C ILE A 148 -25.49 28.33 21.03
N PRO A 149 -26.12 27.93 22.14
CA PRO A 149 -27.49 28.33 22.40
C PRO A 149 -27.54 29.82 22.80
N ILE A 150 -28.23 30.61 21.99
CA ILE A 150 -28.59 32.00 22.34
C ILE A 150 -29.66 31.92 23.44
N GLN A 151 -29.30 32.26 24.67
CA GLN A 151 -30.27 32.58 25.72
C GLN A 151 -30.82 33.98 25.46
N SER A 152 -32.04 34.06 24.92
CA SER A 152 -32.81 35.31 24.93
C SER A 152 -33.50 35.45 26.28
N THR A 153 -33.04 36.40 27.09
CA THR A 153 -33.77 36.91 28.26
C THR A 153 -34.48 38.19 27.85
N SER A 154 -35.81 38.20 27.99
CA SER A 154 -36.69 39.38 28.10
C SER A 154 -38.06 38.91 28.57
#